data_AF-I4F4B3-F1
#
_entry.id   AF-I4F4B3-F1
#
_cell.length_a   1.000
_cell.length_b   1.000
_cell.length_c   1.000
_cell.angle_alpha   90.00
_cell.angle_beta   90.00
_cell.angle_gamma   90.00
#
_symmetry.space_group_name_H-M   'P 1'
#
loop_
_entity.id
_entity.type
_entity.pdbx_description
1 polymer ?
#
loop_
_entity_poly.entity_id
_entity_poly.type
_entity_poly.pdbx_seq_one_letter_code
_entity_poly.pdbx_strand_id
1 'polypeptide(L)'
;MRGTGPRRPWLYDPSLGGVLVRAHRSPAAGAASSVVSDVVWGEVLGVLRWAEATLTCPPELAGGTAWRTAAAAAGLLRRLPGLCAEAGVAWPGPAPASPAGEPSAAQRLRRAADRLAMRLCSPEEGGAGPLRDAVADLAGDVDAVGAAAIALLAEGTDWTAAG
;
A
#
# COMPACT_ATOMS: atom_id res chain seq x y z
N MET A 1 -0.03 -21.15 12.47
CA MET A 1 -1.46 -20.77 12.62
C MET A 1 -1.94 -20.18 11.30
N ARG A 2 -3.04 -20.68 10.74
CA ARG A 2 -3.58 -20.19 9.45
C ARG A 2 -4.12 -18.77 9.64
N GLY A 3 -3.54 -17.79 8.96
CA GLY A 3 -4.06 -16.42 8.90
C GLY A 3 -5.31 -16.36 8.03
N THR A 4 -6.43 -16.89 8.50
CA THR A 4 -7.72 -16.80 7.78
C THR A 4 -8.38 -15.44 8.04
N GLY A 5 -7.73 -14.36 7.61
CA GLY A 5 -8.43 -13.11 7.40
C GLY A 5 -9.38 -13.25 6.20
N PRO A 6 -10.52 -12.54 6.16
CA PRO A 6 -11.41 -12.58 5.01
C PRO A 6 -10.64 -12.16 3.75
N ARG A 7 -10.67 -13.03 2.73
CA ARG A 7 -10.07 -12.73 1.43
C ARG A 7 -10.77 -11.53 0.81
N ARG A 8 -10.03 -10.72 0.06
CA ARG A 8 -10.58 -9.62 -0.75
C ARG A 8 -10.67 -10.02 -2.22
N PRO A 9 -11.68 -10.82 -2.64
CA PRO A 9 -11.79 -11.29 -4.02
C PRO A 9 -11.88 -10.13 -5.02
N TRP A 10 -12.45 -9.00 -4.60
CA TRP A 10 -12.56 -7.77 -5.38
C TRP A 10 -11.20 -7.20 -5.84
N LEU A 11 -10.09 -7.47 -5.14
CA LEU A 11 -8.76 -6.98 -5.55
C LEU A 11 -8.35 -7.52 -6.92
N TYR A 12 -8.85 -8.68 -7.30
CA TYR A 12 -8.49 -9.38 -8.53
C TYR A 12 -9.53 -9.21 -9.65
N ASP A 13 -10.63 -8.51 -9.38
CA ASP A 13 -11.59 -8.12 -10.41
C ASP A 13 -11.06 -6.88 -11.17
N PRO A 14 -10.69 -7.02 -12.46
CA PRO A 14 -10.16 -5.92 -13.24
C PRO A 14 -11.19 -4.80 -13.47
N SER A 15 -12.47 -5.13 -13.52
CA SER A 15 -13.54 -4.16 -13.74
C SER A 15 -13.71 -3.25 -12.52
N LEU A 16 -13.72 -3.84 -11.32
CA LEU A 16 -13.87 -3.12 -10.08
C LEU A 16 -12.61 -2.35 -9.70
N GLY A 17 -11.42 -2.93 -9.89
CA GLY A 17 -10.15 -2.25 -9.62
C GLY A 17 -10.01 -0.95 -10.42
N GLY A 18 -10.37 -0.96 -11.71
CA GLY A 18 -10.35 0.24 -12.54
C GLY A 18 -11.37 1.30 -12.11
N VAL A 19 -12.55 0.90 -11.64
CA VAL A 19 -13.57 1.83 -11.10
C VAL A 19 -13.06 2.49 -9.82
N LEU A 20 -12.52 1.70 -8.88
CA LEU A 20 -12.00 2.22 -7.61
C LEU A 20 -10.87 3.23 -7.84
N VAL A 21 -9.91 2.93 -8.73
CA VAL A 21 -8.83 3.87 -9.07
C VAL A 21 -9.37 5.19 -9.61
N ARG A 22 -10.30 5.13 -10.56
CA ARG A 22 -10.86 6.35 -11.19
C ARG A 22 -11.78 7.13 -10.27
N ALA A 23 -12.34 6.52 -9.24
CA ALA A 23 -13.18 7.20 -8.26
C ALA A 23 -12.42 8.27 -7.46
N HIS A 24 -11.09 8.19 -7.43
CA HIS A 24 -10.20 9.18 -6.81
C HIS A 24 -9.84 10.37 -7.71
N ARG A 25 -10.40 10.45 -8.92
CA ARG A 25 -10.24 11.63 -9.78
C ARG A 25 -11.12 12.76 -9.24
N SER A 26 -10.53 13.92 -8.98
CA SER A 26 -11.33 15.10 -8.68
C SER A 26 -12.06 15.59 -9.94
N PRO A 27 -13.37 15.86 -9.89
CA PRO A 27 -14.12 16.36 -11.04
C PRO A 27 -13.62 17.71 -11.56
N ALA A 28 -12.98 18.51 -10.69
CA ALA A 28 -12.44 19.82 -11.01
C ALA A 28 -10.96 19.76 -11.49
N ALA A 29 -10.34 18.59 -11.50
CA ALA A 29 -8.94 18.44 -11.86
C ALA A 29 -8.72 18.37 -13.38
N GLY A 30 -7.58 18.92 -13.82
CA GLY A 30 -7.13 18.77 -15.20
C GLY A 30 -6.67 17.35 -15.55
N ALA A 31 -6.41 17.11 -16.84
CA ALA A 31 -6.00 15.79 -17.35
C ALA A 31 -4.72 15.24 -16.67
N ALA A 32 -3.71 16.09 -16.48
CA ALA A 32 -2.46 15.69 -15.83
C ALA A 32 -2.69 15.18 -14.39
N SER A 33 -3.43 15.93 -13.58
CA SER A 33 -3.77 15.54 -12.21
C SER A 33 -4.61 14.26 -12.14
N SER A 34 -5.49 14.05 -13.12
CA SER A 34 -6.26 12.80 -13.24
C SER A 34 -5.36 11.60 -13.54
N VAL A 35 -4.38 11.75 -14.44
CA VAL A 35 -3.38 10.70 -14.74
C VAL A 35 -2.50 10.41 -13.53
N VAL A 36 -2.02 11.43 -12.83
CA VAL A 36 -1.23 11.24 -11.59
C VAL A 36 -2.05 10.50 -10.54
N SER A 37 -3.33 10.86 -10.35
CA SER A 37 -4.24 10.14 -9.45
C SER A 37 -4.37 8.67 -9.85
N ASP A 38 -4.62 8.37 -11.13
CA ASP A 38 -4.73 7.00 -11.62
C ASP A 38 -3.45 6.18 -11.39
N VAL A 39 -2.28 6.79 -11.61
CA VAL A 39 -0.98 6.15 -11.39
C VAL A 39 -0.81 5.82 -9.92
N VAL A 40 -1.04 6.78 -9.02
CA VAL A 40 -0.90 6.56 -7.57
C VAL A 40 -1.83 5.46 -7.08
N TRP A 41 -3.12 5.55 -7.40
CA TRP A 41 -4.09 4.56 -6.92
C TRP A 41 -3.94 3.20 -7.62
N GLY A 42 -3.47 3.17 -8.87
CA GLY A 42 -3.09 1.94 -9.56
C GLY A 42 -1.91 1.23 -8.89
N GLU A 43 -0.89 1.98 -8.46
CA GLU A 43 0.23 1.43 -7.70
C GLU A 43 -0.20 0.97 -6.30
N VAL A 44 -1.08 1.71 -5.61
CA VAL A 44 -1.68 1.29 -4.32
C VAL A 44 -2.42 -0.04 -4.47
N LEU A 45 -3.23 -0.19 -5.52
CA LEU A 45 -3.90 -1.46 -5.83
C LEU A 45 -2.88 -2.59 -6.07
N GLY A 46 -1.77 -2.30 -6.73
CA GLY A 46 -0.65 -3.24 -6.91
C GLY A 46 -0.01 -3.68 -5.58
N VAL A 47 0.27 -2.72 -4.68
CA VAL A 47 0.78 -2.98 -3.32
C VAL A 47 -0.21 -3.84 -2.53
N LEU A 48 -1.50 -3.52 -2.57
CA LEU A 48 -2.56 -4.29 -1.91
C LEU A 48 -2.64 -5.75 -2.40
N ARG A 49 -2.51 -5.97 -3.71
CA ARG A 49 -2.48 -7.32 -4.30
C ARG A 49 -1.29 -8.12 -3.78
N TRP A 50 -0.11 -7.53 -3.71
CA TRP A 50 1.06 -8.20 -3.14
C TRP A 50 0.91 -8.45 -1.65
N ALA A 51 0.41 -7.50 -0.88
CA ALA A 51 0.18 -7.68 0.56
C ALA A 51 -0.83 -8.81 0.83
N GLU A 52 -1.94 -8.86 0.08
CA GLU A 52 -2.93 -9.93 0.19
C GLU A 52 -2.33 -11.29 -0.22
N ALA A 53 -1.53 -11.33 -1.29
CA ALA A 53 -0.81 -12.54 -1.69
C ALA A 53 0.11 -13.03 -0.56
N THR A 54 0.92 -12.15 0.04
CA THR A 54 1.81 -12.48 1.16
C THR A 54 1.07 -13.03 2.37
N LEU A 55 -0.13 -12.51 2.66
CA LEU A 55 -0.91 -12.94 3.81
C LEU A 55 -1.67 -14.26 3.58
N THR A 56 -1.81 -14.71 2.33
CA THR A 56 -2.70 -15.83 1.98
C THR A 56 -1.99 -16.96 1.21
N CYS A 57 -0.75 -16.76 0.79
CA CYS A 57 0.02 -17.77 0.07
C CYS A 57 0.42 -18.95 0.97
N PRO A 58 0.74 -20.10 0.36
CA PRO A 58 1.42 -21.19 1.06
C PRO A 58 2.73 -20.72 1.72
N PRO A 59 3.13 -21.31 2.87
CA PRO A 59 4.34 -20.93 3.60
C PRO A 59 5.62 -20.93 2.74
N GLU A 60 5.70 -21.85 1.77
CA GLU A 60 6.84 -22.02 0.87
C GLU A 60 7.05 -20.80 -0.05
N LEU A 61 5.99 -20.02 -0.29
CA LEU A 61 6.03 -18.82 -1.12
C LEU A 61 6.13 -17.52 -0.30
N ALA A 62 5.97 -17.60 1.02
CA ALA A 62 5.81 -16.44 1.90
C ALA A 62 6.99 -15.47 1.82
N GLY A 63 8.23 -15.99 1.77
CA GLY A 63 9.42 -15.17 1.62
C GLY A 63 9.45 -14.42 0.28
N GLY A 64 9.20 -15.12 -0.82
CA GLY A 64 9.18 -14.50 -2.16
C GLY A 64 8.08 -13.45 -2.31
N THR A 65 6.87 -13.73 -1.80
CA THR A 65 5.76 -12.76 -1.84
C THR A 65 6.02 -11.57 -0.92
N ALA A 66 6.56 -11.78 0.28
CA ALA A 66 6.88 -10.70 1.21
C ALA A 66 7.95 -9.75 0.63
N TRP A 67 8.97 -10.30 -0.04
CA TRP A 67 9.94 -9.46 -0.77
C TRP A 67 9.25 -8.61 -1.83
N ARG A 68 8.36 -9.20 -2.64
CA ARG A 68 7.61 -8.47 -3.68
C ARG A 68 6.69 -7.41 -3.08
N THR A 69 6.07 -7.66 -1.93
CA THR A 69 5.31 -6.65 -1.17
C THR A 69 6.20 -5.48 -0.76
N ALA A 70 7.35 -5.76 -0.14
CA ALA A 70 8.28 -4.73 0.30
C ALA A 70 8.80 -3.88 -0.86
N ALA A 71 9.13 -4.50 -1.98
CA ALA A 71 9.62 -3.79 -3.15
C ALA A 71 8.54 -3.01 -3.91
N ALA A 72 7.31 -3.50 -3.95
CA ALA A 72 6.19 -2.73 -4.48
C ALA A 72 5.95 -1.46 -3.65
N ALA A 73 5.97 -1.58 -2.32
CA ALA A 73 5.85 -0.45 -1.40
C ALA A 73 6.99 0.56 -1.58
N ALA A 74 8.25 0.09 -1.58
CA ALA A 74 9.42 0.93 -1.81
C ALA A 74 9.43 1.57 -3.21
N GLY A 75 8.91 0.87 -4.22
CA GLY A 75 8.72 1.39 -5.58
C GLY A 75 7.82 2.62 -5.59
N LEU A 76 6.63 2.52 -5.01
CA LEU A 76 5.68 3.62 -4.91
C LEU A 76 6.27 4.78 -4.08
N LEU A 77 6.83 4.51 -2.90
CA LEU A 77 7.43 5.54 -2.03
C LEU A 77 8.52 6.36 -2.73
N ARG A 78 9.36 5.73 -3.55
CA ARG A 78 10.39 6.43 -4.35
C ARG A 78 9.80 7.33 -5.43
N ARG A 79 8.62 7.00 -5.96
CA ARG A 79 7.96 7.76 -7.03
C ARG A 79 7.10 8.90 -6.50
N LEU A 80 6.56 8.79 -5.29
CA LEU A 80 5.65 9.78 -4.71
C LEU A 80 6.17 11.23 -4.76
N PRO A 81 7.44 11.55 -4.45
CA PRO A 81 7.94 12.92 -4.55
C PRO A 81 7.79 13.52 -5.97
N GLY A 82 8.08 12.72 -7.01
CA GLY A 82 7.93 13.14 -8.40
C GLY A 82 6.46 13.32 -8.78
N LEU A 83 5.60 12.38 -8.37
CA LEU A 83 4.16 12.45 -8.62
C LEU A 83 3.50 13.65 -7.90
N CYS A 84 3.96 13.99 -6.70
CA CYS A 84 3.56 15.22 -6.00
C CYS A 84 3.96 16.47 -6.77
N ALA A 85 5.20 16.53 -7.27
CA ALA A 85 5.67 17.66 -8.08
C ALA A 85 4.85 17.82 -9.37
N GLU A 86 4.56 16.72 -10.07
CA GLU A 86 3.69 16.72 -11.26
C GLU A 86 2.26 17.19 -10.96
N ALA A 87 1.76 16.92 -9.75
CA ALA A 87 0.45 17.38 -9.29
C ALA A 87 0.45 18.80 -8.70
N GLY A 88 1.61 19.48 -8.62
CA GLY A 88 1.73 20.78 -7.95
C GLY A 88 1.51 20.73 -6.44
N VAL A 89 1.71 19.57 -5.82
CA VAL A 89 1.55 19.32 -4.39
C VAL A 89 2.94 19.24 -3.74
N ALA A 90 3.10 19.88 -2.58
CA ALA A 90 4.33 19.74 -1.81
C ALA A 90 4.45 18.32 -1.23
N TRP A 91 5.61 17.69 -1.42
CA TRP A 91 5.89 16.40 -0.77
C TRP A 91 6.12 16.62 0.74
N PRO A 92 5.30 16.03 1.62
CA PRO A 92 5.38 16.28 3.07
C PRO A 92 6.55 15.56 3.75
N GLY A 93 7.28 14.71 3.02
CA GLY A 93 8.28 13.82 3.62
C GLY A 93 7.67 12.52 4.17
N PRO A 94 8.51 11.56 4.55
CA PRO A 94 8.05 10.35 5.22
C PRO A 94 7.46 10.68 6.59
N ALA A 95 6.34 10.05 6.93
CA ALA A 95 5.78 10.15 8.27
C ALA A 95 6.69 9.40 9.27
N PRO A 96 6.87 9.92 10.50
CA PRO A 96 7.64 9.21 11.53
C PRO A 96 6.97 7.88 11.89
N ALA A 97 7.78 6.84 12.05
CA ALA A 97 7.29 5.53 12.49
C ALA A 97 6.64 5.63 13.88
N SER A 98 5.44 5.07 14.03
CA SER A 98 4.74 5.05 15.31
C SER A 98 5.38 4.03 16.27
N PRO A 99 5.69 4.40 17.53
CA PRO A 99 6.32 3.48 18.48
C PRO A 99 5.36 2.35 18.88
N ALA A 100 5.85 1.12 18.82
CA ALA A 100 5.03 -0.09 18.91
C ALA A 100 4.86 -0.62 20.35
N GLY A 101 3.67 -1.10 20.66
CA GLY A 101 3.47 -2.32 21.45
C GLY A 101 3.13 -3.42 20.45
N GLU A 102 3.96 -4.47 20.34
CA GLU A 102 4.13 -5.19 19.07
C GLU A 102 3.21 -6.40 18.87
N PRO A 103 2.19 -6.31 17.99
CA PRO A 103 1.62 -7.47 17.31
C PRO A 103 2.63 -8.08 16.32
N SER A 104 2.44 -9.36 15.94
CA SER A 104 3.30 -10.05 14.98
C SER A 104 3.41 -9.34 13.63
N ALA A 105 4.49 -9.55 12.86
CA ALA A 105 4.65 -8.92 11.53
C ALA A 105 3.45 -9.17 10.60
N ALA A 106 2.88 -10.38 10.62
CA ALA A 106 1.69 -10.70 9.84
C ALA A 106 0.45 -9.86 10.24
N GLN A 107 0.27 -9.60 11.53
CA GLN A 107 -0.83 -8.75 12.02
C GLN A 107 -0.60 -7.27 11.65
N ARG A 108 0.65 -6.79 11.71
CA ARG A 108 1.01 -5.45 11.24
C ARG A 108 0.73 -5.29 9.75
N LEU A 109 1.15 -6.26 8.94
CA LEU A 109 0.91 -6.27 7.51
C LEU A 109 -0.59 -6.27 7.18
N ARG A 110 -1.38 -7.09 7.89
CA ARG A 110 -2.84 -7.11 7.75
C ARG A 110 -3.44 -5.73 8.04
N ARG A 111 -3.11 -5.12 9.18
CA ARG A 111 -3.64 -3.80 9.57
C ARG A 111 -3.26 -2.71 8.57
N ALA A 112 -2.02 -2.70 8.08
CA ALA A 112 -1.59 -1.71 7.09
C ALA A 112 -2.31 -1.91 5.74
N ALA A 113 -2.46 -3.16 5.28
CA ALA A 113 -3.24 -3.48 4.10
C ALA A 113 -4.73 -3.12 4.25
N ASP A 114 -5.31 -3.31 5.44
CA ASP A 114 -6.70 -2.93 5.73
C ASP A 114 -6.90 -1.41 5.60
N ARG A 115 -5.96 -0.61 6.14
CA ARG A 115 -6.03 0.86 6.01
C ARG A 115 -5.89 1.32 4.57
N LEU A 116 -4.94 0.77 3.81
CA LEU A 116 -4.83 1.05 2.37
C LEU A 116 -6.09 0.65 1.59
N ALA A 117 -6.68 -0.50 1.91
CA ALA A 117 -7.91 -0.96 1.27
C ALA A 117 -9.08 -0.03 1.58
N MET A 118 -9.22 0.41 2.83
CA MET A 118 -10.22 1.41 3.22
C MET A 118 -10.04 2.71 2.46
N ARG A 119 -8.82 3.23 2.36
CA ARG A 119 -8.53 4.45 1.58
C ARG A 119 -8.89 4.28 0.11
N LEU A 120 -8.55 3.15 -0.51
CA LEU A 120 -8.91 2.88 -1.91
C LEU A 120 -10.43 2.82 -2.12
N CYS A 121 -11.17 2.27 -1.16
CA CYS A 121 -12.62 2.10 -1.23
C CYS A 121 -13.43 3.34 -0.79
N SER A 122 -12.78 4.35 -0.21
CA SER A 122 -13.43 5.55 0.31
C SER A 122 -12.87 6.79 -0.39
N PRO A 123 -13.18 7.02 -1.68
CA PRO A 123 -12.81 8.26 -2.35
C PRO A 123 -13.48 9.45 -1.65
N GLU A 124 -12.74 10.52 -1.41
CA GLU A 124 -13.31 11.72 -0.81
C GLU A 124 -14.37 12.35 -1.72
N GLU A 125 -15.57 12.52 -1.19
CA GLU A 125 -16.66 13.21 -1.88
C GLU A 125 -16.43 14.74 -1.79
N GLY A 126 -16.06 15.36 -2.91
CA GLY A 126 -16.13 16.82 -3.07
C GLY A 126 -14.93 17.66 -2.60
N GLY A 127 -13.80 17.05 -2.21
CA GLY A 127 -12.56 17.74 -1.83
C GLY A 127 -11.61 18.05 -2.99
N ALA A 128 -10.73 19.04 -2.80
CA ALA A 128 -9.56 19.23 -3.67
C ALA A 128 -8.79 17.91 -3.73
N GLY A 129 -8.48 17.42 -4.94
CA GLY A 129 -8.18 16.00 -5.17
C GLY A 129 -7.23 15.32 -4.17
N PRO A 130 -7.39 13.99 -3.97
CA PRO A 130 -6.91 13.23 -2.80
C PRO A 130 -5.40 13.25 -2.56
N LEU A 131 -4.59 13.70 -3.52
CA LEU A 131 -3.15 13.84 -3.33
C LEU A 131 -2.77 15.00 -2.39
N ARG A 132 -3.59 16.06 -2.29
CA ARG A 132 -3.15 17.27 -1.58
C ARG A 132 -3.15 17.10 -0.07
N ASP A 133 -4.21 16.51 0.47
CA ASP A 133 -4.45 16.48 1.91
C ASP A 133 -4.13 15.12 2.56
N ALA A 134 -4.03 14.04 1.77
CA ALA A 134 -3.86 12.68 2.28
C ALA A 134 -2.53 11.99 1.89
N VAL A 135 -1.59 12.68 1.21
CA VAL A 135 -0.39 12.00 0.69
C VAL A 135 0.62 11.60 1.78
N ALA A 136 0.75 12.36 2.87
CA ALA A 136 1.59 11.97 4.01
C ALA A 136 1.08 10.66 4.65
N ASP A 137 -0.23 10.63 4.85
CA ASP A 137 -1.00 9.53 5.39
C ASP A 137 -0.91 8.27 4.51
N LEU A 138 -1.09 8.44 3.20
CA LEU A 138 -0.92 7.38 2.22
C LEU A 138 0.51 6.83 2.23
N ALA A 139 1.51 7.72 2.24
CA ALA A 139 2.91 7.33 2.31
C ALA A 139 3.21 6.53 3.59
N GLY A 140 2.67 6.97 4.74
CA GLY A 140 2.79 6.25 6.01
C GLY A 140 2.16 4.86 5.97
N ASP A 141 1.00 4.71 5.32
CA ASP A 141 0.36 3.40 5.18
C ASP A 141 1.10 2.47 4.20
N VAL A 142 1.67 3.00 3.11
CA VAL A 142 2.51 2.23 2.19
C VAL A 142 3.82 1.81 2.86
N ASP A 143 4.46 2.70 3.62
CA ASP A 143 5.65 2.40 4.40
C ASP A 143 5.37 1.31 5.45
N ALA A 144 4.25 1.41 6.17
CA ALA A 144 3.85 0.39 7.13
C ALA A 144 3.66 -1.00 6.49
N VAL A 145 3.15 -1.07 5.26
CA VAL A 145 3.07 -2.33 4.48
C VAL A 145 4.47 -2.86 4.17
N GLY A 146 5.37 -2.00 3.67
CA GLY A 146 6.74 -2.38 3.34
C GLY A 146 7.54 -2.86 4.57
N ALA A 147 7.47 -2.10 5.66
CA ALA A 147 8.13 -2.42 6.92
C ALA A 147 7.61 -3.73 7.54
N ALA A 148 6.30 -3.96 7.51
CA ALA A 148 5.73 -5.21 8.00
C ALA A 148 6.12 -6.42 7.13
N ALA A 149 6.22 -6.24 5.81
CA ALA A 149 6.70 -7.28 4.91
C ALA A 149 8.19 -7.63 5.16
N ILE A 150 9.04 -6.63 5.40
CA ILE A 150 10.44 -6.84 5.79
C ILE A 150 10.52 -7.56 7.15
N ALA A 151 9.71 -7.15 8.13
CA ALA A 151 9.70 -7.84 9.42
C ALA A 151 9.25 -9.30 9.31
N LEU A 152 8.32 -9.62 8.40
CA LEU A 152 7.89 -10.99 8.14
C LEU A 152 9.04 -11.84 7.55
N LEU A 153 9.88 -11.25 6.69
CA LEU A 153 11.11 -11.90 6.23
C LEU A 153 12.09 -12.13 7.38
N ALA A 154 12.28 -11.14 8.25
CA ALA A 154 13.19 -11.23 9.39
C ALA A 154 12.76 -12.30 10.41
N GLU A 155 11.45 -12.39 10.71
CA GLU A 155 10.87 -13.42 11.60
C GLU A 155 11.01 -14.85 11.03
N GLY A 156 10.94 -14.99 9.69
CA GLY A 156 11.02 -16.29 9.02
C GLY A 156 12.43 -16.78 8.69
N THR A 157 13.45 -15.95 8.91
CA THR A 157 14.85 -16.30 8.58
C THR A 157 15.55 -16.81 9.83
N ASP A 158 16.04 -18.06 9.78
CA ASP A 158 16.92 -18.58 10.82
C ASP A 158 18.35 -18.06 10.58
N TRP A 159 18.68 -16.96 11.23
CA TRP A 159 19.99 -16.33 11.15
C TRP A 159 21.09 -17.13 11.87
N THR A 160 20.73 -18.17 12.62
CA THR A 160 21.70 -18.97 13.39
C THR A 160 22.25 -20.18 12.62
N ALA A 161 21.61 -20.57 11.53
CA ALA A 161 22.06 -21.68 10.67
C ALA A 161 23.14 -21.28 9.63
N ALA A 162 23.46 -19.99 9.51
CA ALA A 162 24.40 -19.45 8.53
C ALA A 162 25.80 -19.14 9.12
N GLY A 163 26.06 -19.53 10.37
CA GLY A 163 27.32 -19.31 11.09
C GLY A 163 28.21 -20.54 11.19
#